data_AF-A0A5N9A7J7-F1
#
_entry.id   AF-A0A5N9A7J7-F1
#
_cell.length_a   1.000
_cell.length_b   1.000
_cell.length_c   1.000
_cell.angle_alpha   90.00
_cell.angle_beta   90.00
_cell.angle_gamma   90.00
#
_symmetry.space_group_name_H-M   'P 1'
#
loop_
_entity.id
_entity.type
_entity.pdbx_description
1 polymer ?
#
loop_
_entity_poly.entity_id
_entity_poly.type
_entity_poly.pdbx_seq_one_letter_code
_entity_poly.pdbx_strand_id
1 'polypeptide(L)' 'MEFLGHSFYMFLDSESDRHGVLYVRGDGNYGLIQPKTV' A
#
# COMPACT_ATOMS: atom_id res chain seq x y z
N MET A 1 -5.94 2.16 -7.35
CA MET A 1 -5.15 3.41 -7.47
C MET A 1 -5.46 4.13 -8.77
N GLU A 2 -5.35 3.44 -9.91
CA GLU A 2 -5.50 4.04 -11.25
C GLU A 2 -6.86 4.71 -11.48
N PHE A 3 -7.97 4.11 -11.03
CA PHE A 3 -9.29 4.75 -11.11
C PHE A 3 -9.47 5.97 -10.21
N LEU A 4 -8.64 6.13 -9.17
CA LEU A 4 -8.61 7.34 -8.34
C LEU A 4 -7.57 8.35 -8.85
N GLY A 5 -6.69 7.98 -9.78
CA GLY A 5 -5.53 8.79 -10.15
C GLY A 5 -4.51 8.96 -9.02
N HIS A 6 -4.53 8.10 -7.99
CA HIS A 6 -3.64 8.18 -6.84
C HIS A 6 -2.38 7.34 -7.05
N SER A 7 -1.23 7.86 -6.65
CA SER A 7 0.06 7.13 -6.69
C SER A 7 0.28 6.22 -5.47
N PHE A 8 -0.57 6.33 -4.44
CA PHE A 8 -0.57 5.46 -3.26
C PHE A 8 -1.98 5.21 -2.73
N TYR A 9 -2.15 4.16 -1.94
CA TYR A 9 -3.41 3.80 -1.27
C TYR A 9 -3.15 3.18 0.10
N MET A 10 -3.80 3.71 1.13
CA MET A 10 -3.76 3.16 2.48
C MET A 10 -4.94 2.21 2.70
N PHE A 11 -4.69 1.07 3.33
CA PHE A 11 -5.70 0.06 3.58
C PHE A 11 -5.51 -0.64 4.93
N LEU A 12 -6.55 -1.33 5.37
CA LEU A 12 -6.53 -2.32 6.44
C LEU A 12 -6.64 -3.69 5.78
N ASP A 13 -5.67 -4.56 6.03
CA ASP A 13 -5.62 -5.90 5.46
C ASP A 13 -6.71 -6.78 6.07
N SER A 14 -7.53 -7.43 5.24
CA SER A 14 -8.71 -8.16 5.70
C SER A 14 -8.41 -9.48 6.41
N GLU A 15 -7.21 -10.05 6.22
CA GLU A 15 -6.82 -11.32 6.82
C GLU A 15 -6.06 -11.10 8.13
N SER A 16 -5.19 -10.09 8.16
CA SER A 16 -4.28 -9.83 9.28
C SER A 16 -4.67 -8.66 10.17
N ASP A 17 -5.66 -7.86 9.77
CA ASP A 17 -6.10 -6.66 10.47
C ASP A 17 -4.96 -5.63 10.69
N ARG A 18 -4.01 -5.62 9.74
CA ARG A 18 -2.83 -4.74 9.76
C ARG A 18 -2.96 -3.61 8.74
N HIS A 19 -2.52 -2.42 9.14
CA HIS A 19 -2.42 -1.29 8.22
C HIS A 19 -1.29 -1.46 7.21
N GLY A 20 -1.52 -1.03 5.97
CA GLY A 20 -0.52 -1.02 4.90
C GLY A 20 -0.71 0.14 3.93
N VAL A 21 0.36 0.49 3.22
CA VAL A 21 0.35 1.45 2.12
C VAL A 21 0.90 0.78 0.87
N LEU A 22 0.05 0.63 -0.14
CA LEU A 22 0.46 0.23 -1.49
C LEU A 22 0.81 1.50 -2.28
N TYR A 23 1.88 1.48 -3.08
CA TYR A 23 2.29 2.65 -3.88
C TYR A 23 3.02 2.24 -5.17
N VAL A 24 3.09 3.15 -6.15
CA VAL A 24 3.89 2.98 -7.37
C VAL A 24 5.29 3.52 -7.14
N ARG A 25 6.31 2.70 -7.42
CA ARG A 25 7.73 3.04 -7.30
C ARG A 25 8.22 3.75 -8.56
N GLY A 26 9.40 4.36 -8.49
CA GLY A 26 9.99 5.08 -9.63
C GLY A 26 10.30 4.21 -10.86
N ASP A 27 10.38 2.89 -10.70
CA ASP A 27 10.53 1.90 -11.77
C ASP A 27 9.19 1.44 -12.37
N GLY A 28 8.06 1.98 -11.91
CA GLY A 28 6.71 1.61 -12.34
C GLY A 28 6.15 0.37 -11.65
N ASN A 29 6.93 -0.33 -10.80
CA ASN A 29 6.44 -1.46 -10.03
C ASN A 29 5.71 -1.04 -8.76
N TYR A 30 4.93 -1.95 -8.20
CA TYR A 30 4.25 -1.72 -6.92
C TYR A 30 5.19 -2.00 -5.73
N GLY A 31 5.08 -1.17 -4.71
CA GLY A 31 5.71 -1.36 -3.40
C GLY A 31 4.68 -1.40 -2.28
N LEU A 32 5.03 -2.07 -1.19
CA LEU A 32 4.21 -2.17 0.02
C LEU A 32 5.02 -1.70 1.24
N ILE A 33 4.44 -0.77 2.01
CA ILE A 33 4.95 -0.34 3.31
C ILE A 33 4.00 -0.88 4.38
N GLN A 34 4.55 -1.55 5.39
CA GLN A 34 3.81 -2.00 6.57
C GLN A 34 4.56 -1.63 7.85
N PRO A 35 3.85 -1.27 8.94
CA PRO A 35 4.44 -1.15 10.26
C PRO A 35 5.05 -2.48 10.72
N LYS A 36 6.22 -2.40 11.35
CA LYS A 36 6.77 -3.56 12.07
C LYS A 36 5.96 -3.78 13.33
N THR A 37 5.62 -5.03 13.62
CA THR A 37 5.17 -5.40 14.96
C THR A 37 6.38 -5.35 15.87
N VAL A 38 6.22 -4.68 17.01
CA VAL A 38 7.22 -4.65 18.10
C VAL A 38 7.19 -5.95 18.89
#